data_AF-A0A524G2J8-F1
#
_entry.id   AF-A0A524G2J8-F1
#
_cell.length_a   1.000
_cell.length_b   1.000
_cell.length_c   1.000
_cell.angle_alpha   90.00
_cell.angle_beta   90.00
_cell.angle_gamma   90.00
#
_symmetry.space_group_name_H-M   'P 1'
#
loop_
_entity.id
_entity.type
_entity.pdbx_description
1 polymer ?
#
loop_
_entity_poly.entity_id
_entity_poly.type
_entity_poly.pdbx_seq_one_letter_code
_entity_poly.pdbx_strand_id
1 'polypeptide(L)'
;MPTRIVLQNVEEVESLLELLKKDFANDYRRIWSLEDRTIAVLVYERLGLIGGYTFTVMTVVDYFIEARTCEVHIRYVGGNFSFFGTGKSEDFIKIITSRIETLAKENLWKIEITEVKIRNAGTLCPNCKKAYKYPEEKIREDGTVDCQNCGKPFLLHDNQ
;
A
#
# COMPACT_ATOMS: atom_id res chain seq x y z
N MET A 1 3.54 7.15 -1.22
CA MET A 1 3.58 6.11 -2.28
C MET A 1 3.71 4.72 -1.68
N PRO A 2 3.30 3.64 -2.37
CA PRO A 2 3.50 2.28 -1.89
C PRO A 2 4.99 1.93 -1.83
N THR A 3 5.39 1.27 -0.75
CA THR A 3 6.77 0.87 -0.50
C THR A 3 6.86 -0.65 -0.51
N ARG A 4 7.87 -1.19 -1.20
CA ARG A 4 8.28 -2.59 -1.09
C ARG A 4 9.65 -2.63 -0.41
N ILE A 5 9.78 -3.49 0.59
CA ILE A 5 11.03 -3.77 1.29
C ILE A 5 11.34 -5.25 1.09
N VAL A 6 12.56 -5.56 0.68
CA VAL A 6 13.06 -6.94 0.61
C VAL A 6 14.17 -7.09 1.64
N LEU A 7 14.00 -8.06 2.54
CA LEU A 7 14.97 -8.43 3.55
C LEU A 7 15.56 -9.80 3.17
N GLN A 8 16.88 -9.93 3.24
CA GLN A 8 17.60 -11.18 2.98
C GLN A 8 18.39 -11.58 4.24
N ASN A 9 18.64 -12.88 4.37
CA ASN A 9 19.27 -13.51 5.54
C ASN A 9 18.40 -13.40 6.80
N VAL A 10 17.08 -13.40 6.64
CA VAL A 10 16.13 -13.44 7.75
C VAL A 10 16.03 -14.89 8.23
N GLU A 11 16.52 -15.19 9.43
CA GLU A 11 16.42 -16.54 10.00
C GLU A 11 15.03 -16.79 10.61
N GLU A 12 14.50 -15.77 11.28
CA GLU A 12 13.22 -15.76 11.98
C GLU A 12 12.52 -14.42 11.71
N VAL A 13 11.21 -14.47 11.46
CA VAL A 13 10.40 -13.28 11.11
C VAL A 13 9.72 -12.66 12.34
N GLU A 14 9.81 -13.32 13.48
CA GLU A 14 9.11 -13.04 14.73
C GLU A 14 9.36 -11.61 15.21
N SER A 15 10.62 -11.15 15.21
CA SER A 15 10.98 -9.80 15.63
C SER A 15 10.38 -8.71 14.74
N LEU A 16 10.29 -8.97 13.42
CA LEU A 16 9.61 -8.07 12.48
C LEU A 16 8.11 -8.05 12.74
N LEU A 17 7.48 -9.23 12.93
CA LEU A 17 6.06 -9.31 13.22
C LEU A 17 5.72 -8.65 14.55
N GLU A 18 6.54 -8.79 15.58
CA GLU A 18 6.35 -8.12 16.88
C GLU A 18 6.41 -6.61 16.75
N LEU A 19 7.42 -6.08 16.06
CA LEU A 19 7.53 -4.64 15.75
C LEU A 19 6.24 -4.14 15.08
N LEU A 20 5.81 -4.81 14.01
CA LEU A 20 4.64 -4.41 13.22
C LEU A 20 3.33 -4.52 14.02
N LYS A 21 3.14 -5.60 14.78
CA LYS A 21 1.96 -5.80 15.63
C LYS A 21 1.87 -4.72 16.70
N LYS A 22 2.98 -4.43 17.38
CA LYS A 22 2.98 -3.53 18.54
C LYS A 22 2.73 -2.09 18.12
N ASP A 23 3.44 -1.62 17.10
CA ASP A 23 3.53 -0.20 16.81
C ASP A 23 2.67 0.21 15.58
N PHE A 24 2.32 -0.74 14.71
CA PHE A 24 1.83 -0.44 13.36
C PHE A 24 0.63 -1.28 12.89
N ALA A 25 -0.16 -1.82 13.82
CA ALA A 25 -1.33 -2.63 13.50
C ALA A 25 -2.44 -2.49 14.53
N ASN A 26 -3.02 -1.31 14.70
CA ASN A 26 -4.01 -1.07 15.77
C ASN A 26 -5.44 -1.51 15.41
N ASP A 27 -5.73 -1.84 14.15
CA ASP A 27 -7.08 -2.17 13.68
C ASP A 27 -7.22 -3.67 13.39
N TYR A 28 -6.50 -4.19 12.38
CA TYR A 28 -6.59 -5.60 11.97
C TYR A 28 -5.24 -6.29 11.93
N ARG A 29 -5.23 -7.59 12.28
CA ARG A 29 -4.05 -8.46 12.23
C ARG A 29 -4.48 -9.87 11.85
N ARG A 30 -3.83 -10.44 10.83
CA ARG A 30 -3.96 -11.86 10.52
C ARG A 30 -2.64 -12.43 10.04
N ILE A 31 -2.30 -13.60 10.57
CA ILE A 31 -1.03 -14.29 10.29
C ILE A 31 -1.36 -15.73 9.96
N TRP A 32 -0.74 -16.23 8.91
CA TRP A 32 -0.79 -17.61 8.49
C TRP A 32 0.63 -18.15 8.45
N SER A 33 0.85 -19.24 9.18
CA SER A 33 2.09 -20.02 9.09
C SER A 33 1.78 -21.24 8.24
N LEU A 34 2.46 -21.33 7.10
CA LEU A 34 2.45 -22.46 6.17
C LEU A 34 3.76 -23.22 6.32
N GLU A 35 3.89 -24.36 5.64
CA GLU A 35 5.10 -25.19 5.71
C GLU A 35 6.35 -24.46 5.19
N ASP A 36 6.20 -23.67 4.12
CA ASP A 36 7.30 -23.02 3.38
C ASP A 36 7.37 -21.50 3.60
N ARG A 37 6.33 -20.90 4.19
CA ARG A 37 6.23 -19.45 4.34
C ARG A 37 5.35 -18.98 5.49
N THR A 38 5.57 -17.76 5.93
CA THR A 38 4.69 -17.02 6.83
C THR A 38 4.15 -15.78 6.12
N ILE A 39 2.82 -15.66 6.08
CA ILE A 39 2.14 -14.49 5.51
C ILE A 39 1.47 -13.72 6.65
N ALA A 40 1.62 -12.40 6.67
CA ALA A 40 0.89 -11.53 7.58
C ALA A 40 0.22 -10.37 6.84
N VAL A 41 -1.00 -10.04 7.25
CA VAL A 41 -1.71 -8.82 6.84
C VAL A 41 -2.01 -8.02 8.11
N LEU A 42 -1.48 -6.80 8.15
CA LEU A 42 -1.62 -5.88 9.27
C LEU A 42 -2.20 -4.58 8.77
N VAL A 43 -3.18 -4.03 9.50
CA VAL A 43 -3.83 -2.77 9.16
C VAL A 43 -3.69 -1.81 10.33
N TYR A 44 -3.25 -0.61 10.00
CA TYR A 44 -3.25 0.53 10.89
C TYR A 44 -4.27 1.56 10.41
N GLU A 45 -5.14 1.97 11.31
CA GLU A 45 -6.07 3.08 11.08
C GLU A 45 -5.82 4.19 12.09
N ARG A 46 -5.72 5.43 11.61
CA ARG A 46 -5.65 6.61 12.48
C ARG A 46 -6.86 7.50 12.28
N LEU A 47 -7.56 7.75 13.38
CA LEU A 47 -8.59 8.76 13.48
C LEU A 47 -7.97 10.06 14.05
N GLY A 48 -7.86 11.09 13.22
CA GLY A 48 -7.36 12.40 13.62
C GLY A 48 -8.46 13.24 14.26
N LEU A 49 -8.39 13.46 15.57
CA LEU A 49 -9.37 14.28 16.31
C LEU A 49 -9.37 15.75 15.87
N ILE A 50 -8.20 16.31 15.56
CA ILE A 50 -8.05 17.70 15.11
C ILE A 50 -7.97 17.71 13.58
N GLY A 51 -8.97 18.30 12.93
CA GLY A 51 -9.03 18.43 11.47
C GLY A 51 -9.66 17.25 10.73
N GLY A 52 -10.25 16.27 11.43
CA GLY A 52 -11.13 15.25 10.86
C GLY A 52 -10.52 14.38 9.75
N TYR A 53 -9.21 14.12 9.82
CA TYR A 53 -8.56 13.25 8.85
C TYR A 53 -8.60 11.80 9.32
N THR A 54 -8.75 10.88 8.38
CA THR A 54 -8.57 9.45 8.63
C THR A 54 -7.61 8.89 7.60
N PHE A 55 -6.76 7.98 8.00
CA PHE A 55 -5.98 7.21 7.03
C PHE A 55 -5.83 5.77 7.49
N THR A 56 -5.79 4.89 6.50
CA THR A 56 -5.59 3.47 6.65
C THR A 56 -4.35 3.07 5.87
N VAL A 57 -3.41 2.41 6.54
CA VAL A 57 -2.20 1.84 5.95
C VAL A 57 -2.23 0.33 6.19
N MET A 58 -2.04 -0.42 5.11
CA MET A 58 -1.94 -1.86 5.12
C MET A 58 -0.49 -2.26 4.90
N THR A 59 -0.01 -3.16 5.77
CA THR A 59 1.30 -3.79 5.68
C THR A 59 1.10 -5.28 5.45
N VAL A 60 1.66 -5.80 4.36
CA VAL A 60 1.68 -7.24 4.05
C VAL A 60 3.10 -7.74 4.21
N VAL A 61 3.28 -8.85 4.92
CA VAL A 61 4.56 -9.53 5.10
C VAL A 61 4.45 -10.90 4.45
N ASP A 62 5.43 -11.27 3.63
CA ASP A 62 5.55 -12.59 3.01
C ASP A 62 6.98 -13.10 3.22
N TYR A 63 7.15 -14.01 4.18
CA TYR A 63 8.44 -14.58 4.57
C TYR A 63 8.58 -16.00 4.04
N PHE A 64 9.59 -16.22 3.20
CA PHE A 64 9.94 -17.52 2.63
C PHE A 64 11.03 -18.17 3.48
N ILE A 65 10.69 -19.28 4.15
CA ILE A 65 11.54 -19.92 5.17
C ILE A 65 12.82 -20.45 4.56
N GLU A 66 12.72 -21.27 3.51
CA GLU A 66 13.88 -21.88 2.86
C GLU A 66 14.81 -20.84 2.22
N ALA A 67 14.23 -19.81 1.59
CA ALA A 67 14.96 -18.75 0.93
C ALA A 67 15.49 -17.68 1.90
N ARG A 68 15.15 -17.74 3.19
CA ARG A 68 15.51 -16.75 4.22
C ARG A 68 15.28 -15.31 3.76
N THR A 69 14.18 -15.11 3.04
CA THR A 69 13.86 -13.86 2.37
C THR A 69 12.48 -13.41 2.81
N CYS A 70 12.35 -12.14 3.20
CA CYS A 70 11.08 -11.56 3.61
C CYS A 70 10.76 -10.35 2.73
N GLU A 71 9.57 -10.36 2.14
CA GLU A 71 9.02 -9.20 1.44
C GLU A 71 8.01 -8.48 2.34
N VAL A 72 8.12 -7.15 2.41
CA VAL A 72 7.18 -6.30 3.12
C VAL A 72 6.61 -5.27 2.15
N HIS A 73 5.29 -5.24 2.01
CA HIS A 73 4.57 -4.26 1.21
C HIS A 73 3.77 -3.32 2.11
N ILE A 74 4.06 -2.03 2.04
CA ILE A 74 3.39 -1.01 2.85
C ILE A 74 2.63 -0.09 1.91
N ARG A 75 1.30 0.04 2.09
CA ARG A 75 0.44 0.79 1.17
C ARG A 75 -0.61 1.59 1.93
N TYR A 76 -0.82 2.83 1.51
CA TYR A 76 -2.04 3.56 1.85
C TYR A 76 -3.22 2.92 1.10
N VAL A 77 -4.30 2.60 1.82
CA VAL A 77 -5.46 1.89 1.25
C VAL A 77 -6.77 2.65 1.37
N GLY A 78 -6.83 3.74 2.14
CA GLY A 78 -8.05 4.54 2.25
C GLY A 78 -8.01 5.57 3.37
N GLY A 79 -9.07 6.39 3.43
CA GLY A 79 -9.26 7.44 4.42
C GLY A 79 -9.60 8.79 3.81
N ASN A 80 -10.02 9.73 4.65
CA ASN A 80 -10.36 11.08 4.22
C ASN A 80 -9.20 12.05 4.51
N PHE A 81 -8.71 12.71 3.46
CA PHE A 81 -7.74 13.78 3.60
C PHE A 81 -8.48 15.11 3.71
N SER A 82 -8.50 15.69 4.92
CA SER A 82 -8.73 17.12 5.03
C SER A 82 -7.51 17.89 4.51
N PHE A 83 -7.68 19.20 4.23
CA PHE A 83 -6.61 20.08 3.73
C PHE A 83 -5.34 20.08 4.62
N PHE A 84 -5.47 19.75 5.90
CA PHE A 84 -4.37 19.63 6.87
C PHE A 84 -3.80 18.20 7.03
N GLY A 85 -4.45 17.20 6.42
CA GLY A 85 -4.09 15.79 6.52
C GLY A 85 -3.20 15.26 5.39
N THR A 86 -3.03 16.02 4.31
CA THR A 86 -2.16 15.65 3.18
C THR A 86 -0.72 15.43 3.66
N GLY A 87 -0.19 14.23 3.43
CA GLY A 87 1.18 13.85 3.82
C GLY A 87 1.29 13.01 5.10
N LYS A 88 0.26 12.95 5.96
CA LYS A 88 0.32 12.19 7.23
C LYS A 88 0.50 10.68 7.04
N SER A 89 -0.11 10.11 6.01
CA SER A 89 0.08 8.70 5.67
C SER A 89 1.48 8.45 5.10
N GLU A 90 2.05 9.40 4.37
CA GLU A 90 3.41 9.28 3.82
C GLU A 90 4.46 9.35 4.93
N ASP A 91 4.31 10.28 5.87
CA ASP A 91 5.14 10.36 7.07
C ASP A 91 5.05 9.07 7.88
N PHE A 92 3.85 8.51 8.03
CA PHE A 92 3.65 7.24 8.72
C PHE A 92 4.35 6.08 8.00
N ILE A 93 4.25 5.99 6.66
CA ILE A 93 4.96 4.98 5.86
C ILE A 93 6.48 5.13 6.03
N LYS A 94 7.01 6.37 6.04
CA LYS A 94 8.43 6.64 6.29
C LYS A 94 8.87 6.16 7.68
N ILE A 95 8.04 6.39 8.70
CA ILE A 95 8.30 5.92 10.08
C ILE A 95 8.37 4.39 10.12
N ILE A 96 7.38 3.68 9.56
CA ILE A 96 7.40 2.20 9.50
C ILE A 96 8.68 1.73 8.80
N THR A 97 8.97 2.30 7.63
CA THR A 97 10.13 1.94 6.81
C THR A 97 11.44 2.11 7.59
N SER A 98 11.61 3.24 8.28
CA SER A 98 12.81 3.54 9.09
C SER A 98 12.95 2.59 10.30
N ARG A 99 11.85 2.15 10.89
CA ARG A 99 11.87 1.18 11.99
C ARG A 99 12.25 -0.22 11.51
N ILE A 100 11.78 -0.62 10.33
CA ILE A 100 12.22 -1.86 9.68
C ILE A 100 13.70 -1.79 9.30
N GLU A 101 14.18 -0.66 8.77
CA GLU A 101 15.61 -0.46 8.49
C GLU A 101 16.48 -0.60 9.75
N THR A 102 16.03 -0.01 10.86
CA THR A 102 16.73 -0.14 12.15
C THR A 102 16.79 -1.59 12.59
N LEU A 103 15.65 -2.29 12.56
CA LEU A 103 15.58 -3.71 12.92
C LEU A 103 16.46 -4.57 12.01
N ALA A 104 16.48 -4.30 10.70
CA ALA A 104 17.33 -5.01 9.75
C ALA A 104 18.81 -4.83 10.07
N LYS A 105 19.24 -3.62 10.45
CA LYS A 105 20.62 -3.35 10.88
C LYS A 105 20.98 -4.11 12.16
N GLU A 106 20.10 -4.12 13.15
CA GLU A 106 20.29 -4.83 14.43
C GLU A 106 20.43 -6.34 14.23
N ASN A 107 19.72 -6.91 13.26
CA ASN A 107 19.74 -8.34 12.94
C ASN A 107 20.68 -8.71 11.77
N LEU A 108 21.48 -7.75 11.29
CA LEU A 108 22.41 -7.94 10.16
C LEU A 108 21.73 -8.44 8.85
N TRP A 109 20.45 -8.13 8.67
CA TRP A 109 19.72 -8.44 7.45
C TRP A 109 20.14 -7.48 6.33
N LYS A 110 20.28 -8.01 5.12
CA LYS A 110 20.44 -7.16 3.94
C LYS A 110 19.07 -6.63 3.54
N ILE A 111 18.98 -5.32 3.32
CA ILE A 111 17.72 -4.62 3.02
C ILE A 111 17.78 -3.91 1.68
N GLU A 112 16.72 -4.02 0.90
CA GLU A 112 16.46 -3.25 -0.31
C GLU A 112 15.09 -2.60 -0.19
N ILE A 113 14.99 -1.31 -0.52
CA ILE A 113 13.75 -0.54 -0.43
C ILE A 113 13.45 0.06 -1.80
N THR A 114 12.24 -0.17 -2.29
CA THR A 114 11.79 0.32 -3.58
C THR A 114 10.45 1.04 -3.44
N GLU A 115 10.38 2.26 -3.95
CA GLU A 115 9.09 2.94 -4.17
C GLU A 115 8.41 2.33 -5.40
N VAL A 116 7.24 1.72 -5.19
CA VAL A 116 6.50 1.06 -6.26
C VAL A 116 5.60 2.09 -6.93
N LYS A 117 5.91 2.42 -8.19
CA LYS A 117 5.03 3.22 -9.03
C LYS A 117 3.80 2.39 -9.41
N ILE A 118 2.69 2.63 -8.72
CA ILE A 118 1.40 2.09 -9.17
C ILE A 118 1.02 2.84 -10.44
N ARG A 119 1.01 2.13 -11.57
CA ARG A 119 0.28 2.58 -12.75
C ARG A 119 -1.20 2.49 -12.42
N ASN A 120 -1.91 3.61 -12.56
CA ASN A 120 -3.35 3.59 -12.44
C ASN A 120 -3.91 2.56 -13.44
N ALA A 121 -4.71 1.62 -12.94
CA ALA A 121 -5.39 0.67 -13.80
C ALA A 121 -6.60 1.37 -14.45
N GLY A 122 -6.64 1.40 -15.78
CA GLY A 122 -7.72 2.04 -16.55
C GLY A 122 -7.32 3.39 -17.16
N THR A 123 -8.28 4.02 -17.82
CA THR A 123 -8.04 5.22 -18.63
C THR A 123 -8.19 6.48 -17.79
N LEU A 124 -7.19 7.37 -17.89
CA LEU A 124 -7.17 8.65 -17.19
C LEU A 124 -8.16 9.63 -17.83
N CYS A 125 -9.08 10.17 -17.03
CA CYS A 125 -9.92 11.27 -17.48
C CYS A 125 -9.05 12.52 -17.74
N PRO A 126 -9.12 13.15 -18.92
CA PRO A 126 -8.31 14.33 -19.25
C PRO A 126 -8.69 15.53 -18.37
N ASN A 127 -9.93 15.57 -17.87
CA ASN A 127 -10.48 16.68 -17.09
C ASN A 127 -10.08 16.64 -15.60
N CYS A 128 -10.18 15.48 -14.95
CA CYS A 128 -9.97 15.39 -13.49
C CYS A 128 -8.83 14.45 -13.08
N LYS A 129 -8.13 13.83 -14.04
CA LYS A 129 -6.97 12.94 -13.83
C LYS A 129 -7.23 11.70 -12.98
N LYS A 130 -8.49 11.35 -12.71
CA LYS A 130 -8.86 10.08 -12.10
C LYS A 130 -8.91 8.99 -13.17
N ALA A 131 -8.45 7.80 -12.84
CA ALA A 131 -8.45 6.65 -13.73
C ALA A 131 -9.58 5.69 -13.38
N TYR A 132 -10.27 5.20 -14.40
CA TYR A 132 -11.34 4.21 -14.25
C TYR A 132 -11.26 3.20 -15.40
N LYS A 133 -11.67 1.96 -15.11
CA LYS A 133 -12.02 0.99 -16.15
C LYS A 133 -13.51 1.16 -16.48
N TYR A 134 -13.82 1.22 -17.76
CA TYR A 134 -15.20 1.30 -18.24
C TYR A 134 -15.53 -0.03 -18.89
N PRO A 135 -16.60 -0.71 -18.47
CA PRO A 135 -17.05 -1.90 -19.16
C PRO A 135 -17.70 -1.50 -20.50
N GLU A 136 -17.78 -2.42 -21.46
CA GLU A 136 -18.20 -2.12 -22.83
C GLU A 136 -19.57 -1.44 -22.90
N GLU A 137 -20.51 -1.81 -22.03
CA GLU A 137 -21.85 -1.23 -21.96
C GLU A 137 -21.89 0.24 -21.51
N LYS A 138 -20.77 0.78 -20.99
CA LYS A 138 -20.63 2.20 -20.64
C LYS A 138 -19.96 3.02 -21.75
N ILE A 139 -19.45 2.36 -22.79
CA ILE A 139 -18.81 2.99 -23.93
C ILE A 139 -19.90 3.30 -24.95
N ARG A 140 -20.05 4.58 -25.30
CA ARG A 140 -20.98 5.03 -26.33
C ARG A 140 -20.49 4.61 -27.72
N GLU A 141 -21.37 4.62 -28.71
CA GLU A 141 -21.04 4.24 -30.09
C GLU A 141 -19.87 5.02 -30.70
N ASP A 142 -19.65 6.26 -30.24
CA ASP A 142 -18.55 7.13 -30.66
C ASP A 142 -17.24 6.89 -29.88
N GLY A 143 -17.18 5.87 -29.02
CA GLY A 143 -16.02 5.55 -28.19
C GLY A 143 -15.85 6.45 -26.95
N THR A 144 -16.84 7.31 -26.65
CA THR A 144 -16.80 8.20 -25.49
C THR A 144 -17.41 7.55 -24.24
N VAL A 145 -16.94 8.01 -23.08
CA VAL A 145 -17.47 7.64 -21.76
C VAL A 145 -17.63 8.87 -20.87
N ASP A 146 -18.60 8.84 -19.96
CA ASP A 146 -18.72 9.85 -18.91
C ASP A 146 -17.83 9.50 -17.73
N CYS A 147 -16.99 10.44 -17.29
CA CYS A 147 -16.13 10.21 -16.14
C CYS A 147 -16.93 9.94 -14.85
N GLN A 148 -16.70 8.81 -14.20
CA GLN A 148 -17.38 8.43 -12.95
C GLN A 148 -17.16 9.42 -11.80
N ASN A 149 -16.11 10.25 -11.84
CA ASN A 149 -15.81 11.24 -10.81
C ASN A 149 -16.34 12.65 -11.11
N CYS A 150 -16.19 13.14 -12.35
CA CYS A 150 -16.54 14.52 -12.70
C CYS A 150 -17.70 14.66 -13.70
N GLY A 151 -18.25 13.55 -14.19
CA GLY A 151 -19.37 13.51 -15.13
C GLY A 151 -19.06 14.01 -16.55
N LYS A 152 -17.85 14.54 -16.81
CA LYS A 152 -17.49 15.07 -18.13
C LYS A 152 -17.22 13.92 -19.11
N PRO A 153 -17.77 13.97 -20.34
CA PRO A 153 -17.49 13.00 -21.38
C PRO A 153 -16.05 13.16 -21.89
N PHE A 154 -15.42 12.04 -22.27
CA PHE A 154 -14.14 12.02 -22.97
C PHE A 154 -13.99 10.75 -23.80
N LEU A 155 -13.14 10.82 -24.83
CA LEU A 155 -12.81 9.67 -25.67
C LEU A 155 -11.91 8.69 -24.90
N LEU A 156 -12.25 7.41 -24.89
CA LEU A 156 -11.32 6.38 -24.44
C LEU A 156 -10.18 6.28 -25.46
N HIS A 157 -8.97 6.68 -25.08
CA HIS A 157 -7.79 6.29 -25.83
C HIS A 157 -7.46 4.85 -25.47
N ASP A 158 -7.54 3.96 -26.47
CA ASP A 158 -7.10 2.57 -26.36
C ASP A 158 -5.63 2.55 -25.95
N ASN A 159 -5.38 2.28 -24.67
CA ASN A 159 -4.11 1.73 -24.22
C ASN A 159 -4.34 0.22 -24.09
N GLN A 160 -4.32 -0.48 -25.23
CA GLN A 160 -4.06 -1.92 -25.24
C GLN A 160 -2.66 -2.20 -24.70
#